data_AF-A0AAD7UMX5-F1
#
_entry.id   AF-A0AAD7UMX5-F1
#
_cell.length_a   1.000
_cell.length_b   1.000
_cell.length_c   1.000
_cell.angle_alpha   90.00
_cell.angle_beta   90.00
_cell.angle_gamma   90.00
#
_symmetry.space_group_name_H-M   'P 1'
#
loop_
_entity.id
_entity.type
_entity.pdbx_description
1 polymer ?
#
loop_
_entity_poly.entity_id
_entity_poly.type
_entity_poly.pdbx_seq_one_letter_code
_entity_poly.pdbx_strand_id
1 'polypeptide(L)'
;MGRGDDASEEEMPWMELTSLPGIGEKKAARIREQGIRNIRELAAADLRLACACTGNSRKRDATKTFLRWQDAARARLLWDDDDDDNVNDEILSFLGATFG
;
A
#
# COMPACT_ATOMS: atom_id res chain seq x y z
N MET A 1 -35.33 0.91 -27.26
CA MET A 1 -34.89 0.93 -25.85
C MET A 1 -33.41 1.31 -25.81
N GLY A 2 -33.09 2.58 -25.53
CA GLY A 2 -31.73 2.93 -25.14
C GLY A 2 -31.55 2.45 -23.70
N ARG A 3 -30.86 1.33 -23.51
CA ARG A 3 -30.31 1.01 -22.19
C ARG A 3 -29.07 1.89 -22.10
N GLY A 4 -29.18 2.98 -21.36
CA GLY A 4 -28.00 3.69 -20.92
C GLY A 4 -27.22 2.72 -20.06
N ASP A 5 -26.21 2.08 -20.64
CA ASP A 5 -25.04 1.60 -19.91
C ASP A 5 -24.22 2.86 -19.55
N ASP A 6 -24.87 3.72 -18.76
CA ASP A 6 -24.40 4.97 -18.17
C ASP A 6 -23.71 4.58 -16.86
N ALA A 7 -22.54 3.98 -17.02
CA ALA A 7 -21.53 3.87 -15.99
C ALA A 7 -20.22 3.61 -16.73
N SER A 8 -19.76 4.64 -17.43
CA SER A 8 -18.34 4.95 -17.47
C SER A 8 -17.90 5.23 -16.02
N GLU A 9 -17.94 4.21 -15.15
CA GLU A 9 -17.00 4.12 -14.06
C GLU A 9 -15.66 4.07 -14.77
N GLU A 10 -15.00 5.24 -14.89
CA GLU A 10 -13.62 5.31 -15.29
C GLU A 10 -12.89 4.21 -14.51
N GLU A 11 -12.57 3.10 -15.17
CA GLU A 11 -11.67 2.08 -14.64
C GLU A 11 -10.36 2.80 -14.45
N MET A 12 -10.18 3.48 -13.31
CA MET A 12 -9.06 4.36 -13.02
C MET A 12 -7.80 3.50 -13.08
N PRO A 13 -7.05 3.47 -14.20
CA PRO A 13 -6.00 2.48 -14.40
C PRO A 13 -4.84 2.72 -13.43
N TRP A 14 -4.79 3.91 -12.81
CA TRP A 14 -3.84 4.26 -11.75
C TRP A 14 -4.17 3.62 -10.39
N MET A 15 -5.39 3.10 -10.19
CA MET A 15 -5.79 2.33 -9.00
C MET A 15 -5.63 0.82 -9.17
N GLU A 16 -5.13 0.36 -10.31
CA GLU A 16 -4.81 -1.05 -10.51
C GLU A 16 -3.61 -1.48 -9.66
N LEU A 17 -3.73 -2.68 -9.07
CA LEU A 17 -2.66 -3.30 -8.29
C LEU A 17 -1.37 -3.48 -9.10
N THR A 18 -1.47 -3.68 -10.41
CA THR A 18 -0.35 -3.82 -11.36
C THR A 18 0.44 -2.53 -11.56
N SER A 19 -0.14 -1.38 -11.19
CA SER A 19 0.55 -0.08 -11.22
C SER A 19 1.63 0.02 -10.14
N LEU A 20 1.56 -0.81 -9.09
CA LEU A 20 2.51 -0.79 -7.99
C LEU A 20 3.82 -1.54 -8.32
N PRO A 21 4.98 -0.96 -8.00
CA PRO A 21 6.27 -1.56 -8.32
C PRO A 21 6.47 -2.90 -7.58
N GLY A 22 6.65 -3.97 -8.36
CA GLY A 22 6.85 -5.32 -7.85
C GLY A 22 5.58 -6.17 -7.69
N ILE A 23 4.41 -5.62 -8.07
CA ILE A 23 3.16 -6.35 -8.26
C ILE A 23 2.94 -6.56 -9.76
N GLY A 24 3.23 -7.76 -10.25
CA GLY A 24 2.84 -8.16 -11.61
C GLY A 24 1.45 -8.82 -11.63
N GLU A 25 0.92 -9.13 -12.82
CA GLU A 25 -0.39 -9.77 -13.03
C GLU A 25 -0.62 -10.99 -12.13
N LYS A 26 0.38 -11.86 -11.98
CA LYS A 26 0.29 -13.05 -11.11
C LYS A 26 0.07 -12.72 -9.64
N LYS A 27 0.69 -11.64 -9.15
CA LYS A 27 0.54 -11.18 -7.77
C LYS A 27 -0.78 -10.43 -7.60
N ALA A 28 -1.14 -9.59 -8.57
CA ALA A 28 -2.43 -8.92 -8.60
C ALA A 28 -3.60 -9.91 -8.57
N ALA A 29 -3.52 -10.99 -9.35
CA ALA A 29 -4.51 -12.08 -9.30
C ALA A 29 -4.64 -12.69 -7.90
N ARG A 30 -3.52 -13.04 -7.25
CA ARG A 30 -3.53 -13.57 -5.88
C ARG A 30 -4.12 -12.60 -4.86
N ILE A 31 -3.77 -11.32 -4.97
CA ILE A 31 -4.29 -10.27 -4.10
C ILE A 31 -5.82 -10.15 -4.28
N ARG A 32 -6.30 -10.20 -5.52
CA ARG A 32 -7.74 -10.25 -5.86
C ARG A 32 -8.43 -11.49 -5.30
N GLU A 33 -7.76 -12.65 -5.29
CA GLU A 33 -8.26 -13.88 -4.65
C GLU A 33 -8.41 -13.74 -3.12
N GLN A 34 -7.62 -12.88 -2.49
CA GLN A 34 -7.77 -12.55 -1.06
C GLN A 34 -8.85 -11.49 -0.80
N GLY A 35 -9.56 -11.04 -1.84
CA GLY A 35 -10.63 -10.05 -1.75
C GLY A 35 -10.17 -8.59 -1.91
N ILE A 36 -8.88 -8.34 -2.13
CA ILE A 36 -8.33 -6.99 -2.31
C ILE A 36 -8.34 -6.65 -3.79
N ARG A 37 -9.19 -5.71 -4.23
CA ARG A 37 -9.35 -5.40 -5.66
C ARG A 37 -8.60 -4.15 -6.09
N ASN A 38 -8.40 -3.21 -5.17
CA ASN A 38 -7.84 -1.89 -5.46
C ASN A 38 -6.65 -1.51 -4.57
N ILE A 39 -5.85 -0.52 -4.99
CA ILE A 39 -4.73 0.04 -4.21
C ILE A 39 -5.19 0.53 -2.82
N ARG A 40 -6.40 1.12 -2.70
CA ARG A 40 -6.97 1.57 -1.42
C ARG A 40 -7.22 0.43 -0.44
N GLU A 41 -7.77 -0.67 -0.93
CA GLU A 41 -7.98 -1.86 -0.11
C GLU A 41 -6.64 -2.50 0.27
N LEU A 42 -5.65 -2.47 -0.62
CA LEU A 42 -4.31 -2.95 -0.33
C LEU A 42 -3.64 -2.13 0.78
N ALA A 43 -3.76 -0.80 0.73
CA ALA A 43 -3.23 0.11 1.75
C ALA A 43 -3.82 -0.15 3.15
N ALA A 44 -5.10 -0.54 3.22
CA ALA A 44 -5.80 -0.86 4.45
C ALA A 44 -5.76 -2.35 4.85
N ALA A 45 -5.18 -3.22 4.01
CA ALA A 45 -5.20 -4.66 4.21
C ALA A 45 -4.35 -5.12 5.42
N ASP A 46 -4.72 -6.25 6.00
CA ASP A 46 -4.01 -6.82 7.14
C ASP A 46 -2.71 -7.53 6.70
N LEU A 47 -1.63 -7.32 7.46
CA LEU A 47 -0.33 -7.97 7.25
C LEU A 47 -0.40 -9.51 7.34
N ARG A 48 -1.43 -10.07 7.98
CA ARG A 48 -1.68 -11.53 8.00
C ARG A 48 -1.90 -12.09 6.59
N LEU A 49 -2.44 -11.28 5.68
CA LEU A 49 -2.65 -11.66 4.28
C LEU A 49 -1.36 -11.59 3.44
N ALA A 50 -0.29 -10.96 3.95
CA ALA A 50 0.96 -10.77 3.22
C ALA A 50 1.54 -12.09 2.70
N CYS A 51 1.47 -13.16 3.49
CA CYS A 51 1.97 -14.49 3.10
C CYS A 51 1.18 -15.08 1.93
N ALA A 52 -0.15 -14.95 1.94
CA ALA A 52 -1.03 -15.43 0.89
C ALA A 52 -0.87 -14.60 -0.40
N CYS A 53 -0.80 -13.27 -0.27
CA CYS A 53 -0.64 -12.34 -1.37
C CYS A 53 0.72 -12.44 -2.08
N THR A 54 1.82 -12.57 -1.32
CA THR A 54 3.17 -12.66 -1.90
C THR A 54 3.52 -14.07 -2.40
N GLY A 55 2.86 -15.11 -1.87
CA GLY A 55 3.20 -16.50 -2.16
C GLY A 55 4.52 -16.97 -1.53
N ASN A 56 5.09 -16.19 -0.62
CA ASN A 56 6.33 -16.51 0.07
C ASN A 56 6.06 -17.21 1.41
N SER A 57 6.68 -18.38 1.64
CA SER A 57 6.58 -19.08 2.93
C SER A 57 7.34 -18.40 4.07
N ARG A 58 8.31 -17.52 3.75
CA ARG A 58 9.06 -16.76 4.76
C ARG A 58 8.26 -15.52 5.17
N LYS A 59 7.70 -15.55 6.38
CA LYS A 59 6.92 -14.44 6.97
C LYS A 59 7.64 -13.09 6.88
N ARG A 60 8.94 -13.03 7.24
CA ARG A 60 9.72 -11.78 7.20
C ARG A 60 9.79 -11.16 5.81
N ASP A 61 10.05 -11.96 4.78
CA ASP A 61 10.20 -11.47 3.41
C ASP A 61 8.84 -11.09 2.80
N ALA A 62 7.80 -11.88 3.11
CA ALA A 62 6.41 -11.58 2.75
C ALA A 62 5.95 -10.24 3.35
N THR A 63 6.15 -10.04 4.65
CA THR A 63 5.78 -8.82 5.37
C THR A 63 6.52 -7.60 4.82
N LYS A 64 7.85 -7.68 4.62
CA LYS A 64 8.62 -6.56 4.03
C LYS A 64 8.13 -6.18 2.64
N THR A 65 7.88 -7.19 1.80
CA THR A 65 7.40 -6.96 0.43
C THR A 65 6.01 -6.33 0.44
N PHE A 66 5.12 -6.83 1.31
CA PHE A 66 3.76 -6.33 1.43
C PHE A 66 3.70 -4.92 2.03
N LEU A 67 4.51 -4.62 3.04
CA LEU A 67 4.68 -3.26 3.57
C LEU A 67 5.13 -2.29 2.49
N ARG A 68 6.09 -2.67 1.64
CA ARG A 68 6.51 -1.84 0.51
C ARG A 68 5.37 -1.54 -0.47
N TRP A 69 4.47 -2.51 -0.67
CA TRP A 69 3.28 -2.30 -1.50
C TRP A 69 2.25 -1.41 -0.83
N GLN A 70 2.04 -1.54 0.48
CA GLN A 70 1.17 -0.65 1.24
C GLN A 70 1.68 0.78 1.27
N ASP A 71 3.00 0.95 1.45
CA ASP A 71 3.64 2.26 1.46
C ASP A 71 3.52 2.95 0.08
N ALA A 72 3.79 2.22 -1.00
CA ALA A 72 3.59 2.71 -2.36
C ALA A 72 2.11 3.01 -2.67
N ALA A 73 1.19 2.19 -2.14
CA ALA A 73 -0.24 2.42 -2.26
C ALA A 73 -0.67 3.70 -1.52
N ARG A 74 -0.19 3.89 -0.28
CA ARG A 74 -0.45 5.09 0.53
C ARG A 74 0.17 6.31 -0.11
N ALA A 75 1.41 6.28 -0.58
CA ALA A 75 2.05 7.38 -1.28
C ALA A 75 1.26 7.81 -2.54
N ARG A 76 0.57 6.86 -3.20
CA ARG A 76 -0.29 7.15 -4.35
C ARG A 76 -1.65 7.76 -3.94
N LEU A 77 -2.16 7.41 -2.76
CA LEU A 77 -3.41 7.92 -2.19
C LEU A 77 -3.23 9.24 -1.43
N LEU A 78 -2.02 9.50 -0.93
CA LEU A 78 -1.67 10.64 -0.08
C LEU A 78 -1.33 11.90 -0.89
N TRP A 79 -1.20 11.80 -2.20
CA TRP A 79 -0.96 12.97 -3.07
C TRP A 79 -2.24 13.79 -3.36
N ASP A 80 -3.21 13.75 -2.44
CA ASP A 80 -4.47 14.52 -2.51
C ASP A 80 -4.70 15.39 -1.27
N ASP A 81 -3.79 15.41 -0.27
CA ASP A 81 -3.87 16.33 0.87
C ASP A 81 -2.49 16.96 1.13
N ASP A 82 -2.47 18.28 1.03
CA ASP A 82 -1.41 19.25 1.34
C ASP A 82 -0.94 19.12 2.81
N ASP A 83 0.35 19.38 3.08
CA ASP A 83 0.93 19.81 4.37
C ASP A 83 0.53 19.11 5.70
N ASP A 84 1.47 18.36 6.31
CA ASP A 84 1.70 18.44 7.77
C ASP A 84 3.16 18.09 8.07
N ASP A 85 3.95 19.14 8.29
CA ASP A 85 5.11 19.14 9.17
C ASP A 85 4.83 18.34 10.46
N ASN A 86 5.88 17.83 11.11
CA ASN A 86 5.90 17.32 12.50
C ASN A 86 5.66 15.82 12.72
N VAL A 87 6.74 15.03 12.77
CA VAL A 87 7.25 14.47 14.05
C VAL A 87 8.61 13.80 13.83
N ASN A 88 9.69 14.44 14.27
CA ASN A 88 10.57 13.95 15.35
C ASN A 88 11.85 14.79 15.45
N ASP A 89 11.72 16.06 15.86
CA ASP A 89 12.82 16.82 16.47
C ASP A 89 12.94 16.40 17.96
N GLU A 90 13.26 15.13 18.23
CA GLU A 90 13.42 14.64 19.61
C GLU A 90 14.51 13.56 19.76
N ILE A 91 15.54 13.54 18.89
CA ILE A 91 16.71 12.63 19.03
C ILE A 91 18.02 13.37 19.39
N LEU A 92 18.01 14.69 19.61
CA LEU A 92 19.23 15.41 20.04
C LEU A 92 19.18 16.03 21.45
N SER A 93 18.13 15.75 22.24
CA SER A 93 18.08 16.11 23.66
C SER A 93 18.76 15.09 24.59
N PHE A 94 19.30 13.99 24.06
CA PHE A 94 19.88 12.89 24.85
C PHE A 94 21.41 12.98 25.08
N LEU A 95 22.09 14.01 24.56
CA LEU A 95 23.54 14.25 24.80
C LEU A 95 23.80 15.49 25.66
N GLY A 96 22.84 15.85 26.52
CA GLY A 96 22.91 16.99 27.46
C GLY A 96 23.04 16.61 28.93
N ALA A 97 23.37 15.36 29.27
CA ALA A 97 23.57 14.95 30.66
C ALA A 97 24.69 13.92 30.79
N THR A 98 25.67 14.27 31.62
CA THR A 98 26.76 13.46 32.19
C THR A 98 27.99 13.16 31.32
N PHE A 99 28.94 14.10 31.28
CA PHE A 99 30.33 13.72 31.51
C PHE A 99 31.11 14.84 32.22
N GLY A 100 31.48 14.53 33.47
CA GLY A 100 32.73 14.87 34.16
C GLY A 100 33.20 16.31 34.17
#